data_AF-A0A354Q7G2-F1
#
_entry.id   AF-A0A354Q7G2-F1
#
_cell.length_a   1.000
_cell.length_b   1.000
_cell.length_c   1.000
_cell.angle_alpha   90.00
_cell.angle_beta   90.00
_cell.angle_gamma   90.00
#
_symmetry.space_group_name_H-M   'P 1'
#
loop_
_entity.id
_entity.type
_entity.pdbx_description
1 polymer ?
#
loop_
_entity_poly.entity_id
_entity_poly.type
_entity_poly.pdbx_seq_one_letter_code
_entity_poly.pdbx_strand_id
1 'polypeptide(L)'
;MNFSSKLFEPFLLVTSQIYKAIVLLRLQCYKNGWLKTHQPETPVISVGNLTVGGTGKTPVVDFLVKEIQNQKKRPAILSRGYRRKNGSTQQRFRFCEDSTIDPDIIGDEPFLLALRNPEVPVYVGSSRITAAHSAEI
;
A
#
# COMPACT_ATOMS: atom_id res chain seq x y z
N MET A 1 23.25 16.74 29.15
CA MET A 1 21.89 17.20 28.78
C MET A 1 20.99 16.00 28.53
N ASN A 2 20.30 15.46 29.54
CA ASN A 2 19.44 14.26 29.45
C ASN A 2 18.10 14.44 30.20
N PHE A 3 17.61 15.69 30.33
CA PHE A 3 16.41 16.00 31.12
C PHE A 3 15.12 15.91 30.29
N SER A 4 15.21 16.06 28.97
CA SER A 4 14.04 16.04 28.08
C SER A 4 13.52 14.62 27.82
N SER A 5 14.39 13.62 27.61
CA SER A 5 13.97 12.24 27.31
C SER A 5 13.17 11.58 28.43
N LYS A 6 13.53 11.82 29.71
CA LYS A 6 12.84 11.22 30.87
C LYS A 6 11.41 11.72 31.09
N LEU A 7 11.06 12.91 30.58
CA LEU A 7 9.71 13.46 30.70
C LEU A 7 8.80 13.04 29.53
N PHE A 8 9.37 12.88 28.34
CA PHE A 8 8.63 12.46 27.13
C PHE A 8 8.40 10.95 27.05
N GLU A 9 9.31 10.15 27.58
CA GLU A 9 9.20 8.69 27.59
C GLU A 9 7.92 8.15 28.24
N PRO A 10 7.51 8.55 29.47
CA PRO A 10 6.26 8.07 30.06
C PRO A 10 5.03 8.52 29.26
N PHE A 11 5.06 9.72 28.68
CA PHE A 11 3.97 10.22 27.84
C PHE A 11 3.84 9.41 26.54
N LEU A 12 4.95 9.11 25.87
CA LEU A 12 4.99 8.25 24.68
C LEU A 12 4.57 6.81 25.01
N LEU A 13 4.91 6.30 26.19
CA LEU A 13 4.47 4.96 26.62
C LEU A 13 2.96 4.91 26.84
N VAL A 14 2.37 5.88 27.52
CA VAL A 14 0.91 5.93 27.74
C VAL A 14 0.17 6.01 26.41
N THR A 15 0.58 6.93 25.53
CA THR A 15 -0.01 7.06 24.19
C THR A 15 0.20 5.81 23.33
N SER A 16 1.34 5.13 23.45
CA SER A 16 1.61 3.86 22.79
C SER A 16 0.67 2.74 23.27
N GLN A 17 0.39 2.64 24.58
CA GLN A 17 -0.55 1.65 25.10
C GLN A 17 -1.97 1.91 24.62
N ILE A 18 -2.40 3.17 24.58
CA ILE A 18 -3.72 3.56 24.03
C ILE A 18 -3.79 3.16 22.55
N TYR A 19 -2.77 3.49 21.76
CA TYR A 19 -2.68 3.09 20.36
C TYR A 19 -2.75 1.56 20.19
N LYS A 20 -2.00 0.81 21.01
CA LYS A 20 -2.00 -0.65 21.03
C LYS A 20 -3.40 -1.20 21.33
N ALA A 21 -4.09 -0.67 22.34
CA ALA A 21 -5.44 -1.09 22.70
C ALA A 21 -6.42 -0.88 21.54
N ILE A 22 -6.36 0.28 20.88
CA ILE A 22 -7.19 0.60 19.71
C ILE A 22 -6.89 -0.35 18.54
N VAL A 23 -5.62 -0.64 18.26
CA VAL A 23 -5.22 -1.59 17.21
C VAL A 23 -5.71 -3.00 17.52
N LEU A 24 -5.56 -3.47 18.76
CA LEU A 24 -6.02 -4.80 19.18
C LEU A 24 -7.54 -4.92 19.08
N LEU A 25 -8.30 -3.90 19.51
CA LEU A 25 -9.74 -3.86 19.37
C LEU A 25 -10.15 -3.93 17.89
N ARG A 26 -9.50 -3.14 17.03
CA ARG A 26 -9.75 -3.17 15.58
C ARG A 26 -9.47 -4.56 14.99
N LEU A 27 -8.37 -5.21 15.37
CA LEU A 27 -8.05 -6.57 14.92
C LEU A 27 -9.09 -7.58 15.39
N GLN A 28 -9.58 -7.47 16.63
CA GLN A 28 -10.63 -8.33 17.16
C GLN A 28 -11.95 -8.13 16.39
N CYS A 29 -12.31 -6.89 16.06
CA CYS A 29 -13.50 -6.62 15.24
C CYS A 29 -13.42 -7.26 13.84
N TYR A 30 -12.24 -7.30 13.21
CA TYR A 30 -12.05 -8.05 11.95
C TYR A 30 -12.13 -9.56 12.15
N LYS A 31 -11.48 -10.10 13.20
CA LYS A 31 -11.53 -11.55 13.53
C LYS A 31 -12.95 -12.04 13.80
N ASN A 32 -13.75 -11.23 14.47
CA ASN A 32 -15.15 -11.54 14.80
C ASN A 32 -16.11 -11.28 13.63
N GLY A 33 -15.64 -10.79 12.48
CA GLY A 33 -16.47 -10.47 11.31
C GLY A 33 -17.36 -9.24 11.47
N TRP A 34 -17.16 -8.42 12.51
CA TRP A 34 -17.93 -7.19 12.74
C TRP A 34 -17.61 -6.09 11.72
N LEU A 35 -16.40 -6.12 11.16
CA LEU A 35 -15.98 -5.21 10.10
C LEU A 35 -16.11 -5.89 8.73
N LYS A 36 -16.69 -5.16 7.78
CA LYS A 36 -16.86 -5.62 6.39
C LYS A 36 -15.51 -5.97 5.76
N THR A 37 -15.44 -7.17 5.19
CA THR A 37 -14.30 -7.65 4.41
C THR A 37 -14.79 -7.94 3.00
N HIS A 38 -14.02 -7.55 2.00
CA HIS A 38 -14.32 -7.83 0.59
C HIS A 38 -13.31 -8.86 0.09
N GLN A 39 -13.80 -9.90 -0.57
CA GLN A 39 -12.96 -10.92 -1.19
C GLN A 39 -13.02 -10.71 -2.72
N PRO A 40 -11.91 -10.29 -3.35
CA PRO A 40 -11.82 -10.22 -4.81
C PRO A 40 -11.95 -11.63 -5.42
N GLU A 41 -12.40 -11.71 -6.67
CA GLU A 41 -12.47 -12.96 -7.43
C GLU A 41 -11.06 -13.45 -7.82
N THR A 42 -10.13 -12.50 -7.95
CA THR A 42 -8.73 -12.78 -8.27
C THR A 42 -7.86 -13.02 -7.03
N PRO A 43 -6.82 -13.88 -7.13
CA PRO A 43 -5.86 -14.06 -6.03
C PRO A 43 -5.12 -12.76 -5.70
N VAL A 44 -5.15 -12.35 -4.42
CA VAL A 44 -4.49 -11.12 -3.95
C VAL A 44 -3.35 -11.42 -3.00
N ILE A 45 -2.17 -10.87 -3.31
CA ILE A 45 -0.99 -10.89 -2.44
C ILE A 45 -0.85 -9.53 -1.77
N SER A 46 -0.93 -9.48 -0.43
CA SER A 46 -0.72 -8.25 0.33
C SER A 46 0.74 -8.15 0.79
N VAL A 47 1.44 -7.11 0.33
CA VAL A 47 2.80 -6.77 0.80
C VAL A 47 2.71 -5.56 1.73
N GLY A 48 3.02 -5.79 3.00
CA GLY A 48 2.98 -4.78 4.05
C GLY A 48 4.19 -4.87 4.97
N ASN A 49 4.32 -3.92 5.90
CA ASN A 49 5.34 -3.97 6.94
C ASN A 49 4.78 -3.50 8.28
N LEU A 50 5.36 -4.00 9.38
CA LEU A 50 4.96 -3.68 10.75
C LEU A 50 5.61 -2.41 11.29
N THR A 51 6.73 -1.99 10.72
CA THR A 51 7.48 -0.78 11.14
C THR A 51 7.34 0.36 10.13
N VAL A 52 7.43 1.59 10.64
CA VAL A 52 7.50 2.80 9.81
C VAL A 52 8.95 2.99 9.33
N GLY A 53 9.15 3.23 8.03
CA GLY A 53 10.48 3.38 7.43
C GLY A 53 10.65 2.66 6.07
N GLY A 54 11.86 2.78 5.51
CA GLY A 54 12.27 2.14 4.25
C GLY A 54 12.49 0.64 4.42
N THR A 55 11.40 -0.12 4.42
CA THR A 55 11.41 -1.52 4.90
C THR A 55 11.40 -2.54 3.77
N GLY A 56 12.03 -2.21 2.63
CA GLY A 56 12.16 -3.13 1.50
C GLY A 56 10.85 -3.54 0.80
N LYS A 57 9.70 -2.93 1.14
CA LYS A 57 8.40 -3.26 0.51
C LYS A 57 8.47 -3.14 -1.02
N THR A 58 8.99 -2.02 -1.52
CA THR A 58 9.06 -1.75 -2.96
C THR A 58 9.95 -2.76 -3.71
N PRO A 59 11.18 -3.09 -3.25
CA PRO A 59 11.95 -4.21 -3.80
C PRO A 59 11.21 -5.57 -3.78
N VAL A 60 10.49 -5.90 -2.71
CA VAL A 60 9.74 -7.16 -2.61
C VAL A 60 8.58 -7.20 -3.60
N VAL A 61 7.85 -6.09 -3.76
CA VAL A 61 6.79 -5.98 -4.76
C VAL A 61 7.35 -6.13 -6.17
N ASP A 62 8.47 -5.46 -6.49
CA ASP A 62 9.14 -5.57 -7.79
C ASP A 62 9.57 -7.01 -8.10
N PHE A 63 10.16 -7.70 -7.11
CA PHE A 63 10.54 -9.12 -7.25
C PHE A 63 9.33 -10.02 -7.51
N LEU A 64 8.26 -9.88 -6.73
CA LEU A 64 7.05 -10.71 -6.89
C LEU A 64 6.38 -10.49 -8.25
N VAL A 65 6.32 -9.24 -8.71
CA VAL A 65 5.75 -8.90 -10.01
C VAL A 65 6.51 -9.59 -11.14
N LYS A 66 7.85 -9.49 -11.12
CA LYS A 66 8.71 -10.16 -12.12
C LYS A 66 8.56 -11.68 -12.09
N GLU A 67 8.50 -12.27 -10.90
CA GLU A 67 8.31 -13.71 -10.75
C GLU A 67 6.96 -14.17 -11.32
N ILE A 68 5.89 -13.42 -11.07
CA ILE A 68 4.56 -13.71 -11.63
C ILE A 68 4.55 -13.54 -13.16
N GLN A 69 5.23 -12.53 -13.69
CA GLN A 69 5.40 -12.35 -15.14
C GLN A 69 6.20 -13.50 -15.77
N ASN A 70 7.26 -14.00 -15.12
CA ASN A 70 8.04 -15.15 -15.57
C ASN A 70 7.20 -16.42 -15.67
N GLN A 71 6.20 -16.56 -14.80
CA GLN A 71 5.19 -17.63 -14.86
C GLN A 71 4.11 -17.38 -15.93
N LYS A 72 4.29 -16.40 -16.82
CA LYS A 72 3.37 -16.00 -17.90
C LYS A 72 1.98 -15.60 -17.40
N LYS A 73 1.88 -15.14 -16.14
CA LYS A 73 0.64 -14.60 -15.57
C LYS A 73 0.61 -13.07 -15.74
N ARG A 74 -0.56 -12.48 -15.55
CA ARG A 74 -0.81 -11.04 -15.69
C ARG A 74 -1.01 -10.42 -14.30
N PRO A 75 0.04 -9.93 -13.63
CA PRO A 75 -0.11 -9.24 -12.35
C PRO A 75 -0.68 -7.83 -12.56
N ALA A 76 -1.29 -7.29 -11.49
CA ALA A 76 -1.62 -5.88 -11.35
C ALA A 76 -1.14 -5.39 -9.98
N ILE A 77 -0.62 -4.17 -9.91
CA ILE A 77 -0.12 -3.58 -8.67
C ILE A 77 -1.18 -2.62 -8.12
N LEU A 78 -1.58 -2.80 -6.85
CA LEU A 78 -2.51 -1.89 -6.18
C LEU A 78 -1.75 -1.08 -5.12
N SER A 79 -1.66 0.24 -5.31
CA SER A 79 -1.00 1.15 -4.38
C SER A 79 -1.96 2.22 -3.84
N ARG A 80 -1.69 2.68 -2.62
CA ARG A 80 -2.46 3.79 -2.03
C ARG A 80 -2.00 5.16 -2.55
N GLY A 81 -0.86 5.25 -3.24
CA GLY A 81 -0.28 6.52 -3.75
C GLY A 81 -0.09 7.53 -2.63
N TYR A 82 0.83 7.21 -1.71
CA TYR A 82 1.19 8.07 -0.58
C TYR A 82 1.78 9.40 -1.08
N ARG A 83 1.41 10.53 -0.44
CA ARG A 83 1.85 11.91 -0.75
C ARG A 83 1.42 12.51 -2.11
N ARG A 84 0.51 11.89 -2.85
CA ARG A 84 -0.01 12.50 -4.09
C ARG A 84 -0.85 13.76 -3.83
N LYS A 85 -0.86 14.69 -4.78
CA LYS A 85 -1.68 15.92 -4.72
C LYS A 85 -3.19 15.65 -4.79
N ASN A 86 -3.64 14.63 -5.53
CA ASN A 86 -5.06 14.32 -5.75
C ASN A 86 -5.47 12.96 -5.14
N GLY A 87 -5.56 12.88 -3.81
CA GLY A 87 -5.79 11.62 -3.07
C GLY A 87 -7.18 10.97 -3.19
N SER A 88 -8.13 11.61 -3.88
CA SER A 88 -9.54 11.18 -3.96
C SER A 88 -9.89 10.34 -5.19
N THR A 89 -9.10 10.41 -6.27
CA THR A 89 -9.43 9.74 -7.53
C THR A 89 -8.62 8.46 -7.73
N GLN A 90 -9.30 7.36 -8.04
CA GLN A 90 -8.67 6.11 -8.49
C GLN A 90 -8.11 6.32 -9.90
N GLN A 91 -6.86 5.95 -10.11
CA GLN A 91 -6.22 6.04 -11.42
C GLN A 91 -5.54 4.71 -11.75
N ARG A 92 -5.75 4.24 -12.98
CA ARG A 92 -5.01 3.12 -13.57
C ARG A 92 -3.91 3.71 -14.43
N PHE A 93 -2.73 3.13 -14.33
CA PHE A 93 -1.57 3.54 -15.12
C PHE A 93 -0.82 2.34 -15.68
N ARG A 94 -0.30 2.45 -16.91
CA ARG A 94 0.71 1.56 -17.47
C ARG A 94 1.73 2.41 -18.23
N PHE A 95 3.02 2.25 -17.93
CA PHE A 95 4.07 3.11 -18.51
C PHE A 95 4.20 2.95 -20.02
N CYS A 96 3.93 1.75 -20.56
CA CYS A 96 3.87 1.55 -22.01
C CYS A 96 2.69 2.26 -22.70
N GLU A 97 1.63 2.63 -21.96
CA GLU A 97 0.45 3.32 -22.52
C GLU A 97 0.59 4.85 -22.45
N ASP A 98 1.28 5.37 -21.42
CA ASP A 98 1.49 6.80 -21.23
C ASP A 98 2.85 7.07 -20.54
N SER A 99 3.83 7.57 -21.30
CA SER A 99 5.16 7.89 -20.76
C SER A 99 5.25 9.29 -20.15
N THR A 100 4.16 10.07 -20.17
CA THR A 100 4.16 11.49 -19.81
C THR A 100 3.73 11.77 -18.36
N ILE A 101 3.59 10.74 -17.54
CA ILE A 101 2.95 10.92 -16.23
C ILE A 101 3.87 11.51 -15.18
N ASP A 102 3.38 12.56 -14.52
CA ASP A 102 4.03 13.26 -13.43
C ASP A 102 4.01 12.44 -12.11
N PRO A 103 5.19 12.17 -11.51
CA PRO A 103 5.29 11.53 -10.19
C PRO A 103 4.49 12.22 -9.09
N ASP A 104 4.28 13.55 -9.15
CA ASP A 104 3.51 14.30 -8.15
C ASP A 104 2.02 13.89 -8.09
N ILE A 105 1.52 13.35 -9.20
CA ILE A 105 0.12 12.93 -9.36
C ILE A 105 -0.09 11.50 -8.86
N ILE A 106 0.89 10.62 -9.11
CA ILE A 106 0.81 9.19 -8.81
C ILE A 106 1.37 8.87 -7.41
N GLY A 107 2.43 9.56 -7.01
CA GLY A 107 3.27 9.28 -5.85
C GLY A 107 4.50 8.44 -6.21
N ASP A 108 5.60 8.69 -5.49
CA ASP A 108 6.95 8.18 -5.80
C ASP A 108 7.02 6.65 -5.91
N GLU A 109 6.42 5.92 -4.96
CA GLU A 109 6.48 4.45 -4.92
C GLU A 109 5.74 3.78 -6.09
N PRO A 110 4.45 4.09 -6.36
CA PRO A 110 3.78 3.55 -7.54
C PRO A 110 4.41 4.00 -8.87
N PHE A 111 4.94 5.22 -8.95
CA PHE A 111 5.68 5.66 -10.14
C PHE A 111 6.93 4.80 -10.37
N LEU A 112 7.74 4.57 -9.33
CA LEU A 112 8.94 3.72 -9.43
C LEU A 112 8.60 2.28 -9.84
N LEU A 113 7.51 1.70 -9.31
CA LEU A 113 7.07 0.35 -9.66
C LEU A 113 6.61 0.26 -11.12
N ALA A 114 5.88 1.27 -11.60
CA ALA A 114 5.44 1.34 -12.99
C ALA A 114 6.62 1.51 -13.95
N LEU A 115 7.60 2.35 -13.60
CA LEU A 115 8.82 2.54 -14.39
C LEU A 115 9.65 1.24 -14.50
N ARG A 116 9.73 0.46 -13.41
CA ARG A 116 10.47 -0.82 -13.40
C ARG A 116 9.72 -1.97 -14.08
N ASN A 117 8.40 -1.86 -14.18
CA ASN A 117 7.53 -2.89 -14.75
C ASN A 117 6.56 -2.27 -15.77
N PRO A 118 7.05 -1.82 -16.94
CA PRO A 118 6.29 -0.96 -17.85
C PRO A 118 4.99 -1.57 -18.38
N GLU A 119 4.96 -2.88 -18.53
CA GLU A 119 3.82 -3.68 -19.02
C GLU A 119 2.76 -3.96 -17.93
N VAL A 120 3.09 -3.72 -16.66
CA VAL A 120 2.23 -4.09 -15.52
C VAL A 120 1.35 -2.90 -15.16
N PRO A 121 0.01 -3.07 -15.14
CA PRO A 121 -0.88 -2.01 -14.73
C PRO A 121 -0.71 -1.74 -13.23
N VAL A 122 -0.53 -0.46 -12.89
CA VAL A 122 -0.46 0.06 -11.53
C VAL A 122 -1.70 0.89 -11.25
N TYR A 123 -2.51 0.44 -10.30
CA TYR A 123 -3.71 1.13 -9.85
C TYR A 123 -3.43 1.86 -8.56
N VAL A 124 -3.82 3.13 -8.52
CA VAL A 124 -3.40 4.06 -7.47
C VAL A 124 -4.66 4.74 -6.93
N GLY A 125 -5.05 4.40 -5.70
CA GLY A 125 -6.17 5.08 -5.02
C GLY A 125 -6.36 4.72 -3.55
N SER A 126 -7.24 5.46 -2.87
CA SER A 126 -7.44 5.36 -1.42
C SER A 126 -8.10 4.05 -0.97
N SER A 127 -8.94 3.47 -1.83
CA SER A 127 -9.64 2.20 -1.61
C SER A 127 -9.00 1.08 -2.45
N ARG A 128 -8.42 0.09 -1.77
CA ARG A 128 -7.88 -1.12 -2.41
C ARG A 128 -8.97 -2.01 -3.02
N ILE A 129 -10.18 -1.96 -2.45
CA ILE A 129 -11.32 -2.75 -2.94
C ILE A 129 -11.76 -2.24 -4.32
N THR A 130 -11.91 -0.92 -4.44
CA THR A 130 -12.27 -0.30 -5.72
C THR A 130 -11.17 -0.53 -6.76
N ALA A 131 -9.91 -0.41 -6.36
CA ALA A 131 -8.77 -0.67 -7.23
C ALA A 131 -8.71 -2.13 -7.71
N ALA A 132 -9.00 -3.10 -6.82
CA ALA A 132 -9.07 -4.52 -7.16
C ALA A 132 -10.20 -4.79 -8.17
N HIS A 133 -11.40 -4.25 -7.93
CA HIS A 133 -12.53 -4.38 -8.86
C HIS A 133 -12.23 -3.76 -10.25
N SER A 134 -11.47 -2.66 -10.31
CA SER A 134 -11.01 -2.07 -11.58
C SER A 134 -9.89 -2.87 -12.27
N ALA A 135 -9.24 -3.80 -11.56
CA ALA A 135 -8.22 -4.69 -12.10
C ALA A 135 -8.78 -6.02 -12.60
N GLU A 136 -9.98 -6.38 -12.17
CA GLU A 136 -10.70 -7.59 -12.60
C GLU A 136 -11.40 -7.41 -13.95
N ILE A 137 -11.66 -6.16 -14.36
CA ILE A 137 -12.25 -5.77 -15.65
C ILE A 137 -11.15 -5.55 -16.70
#